data_AF-A0A943DJQ8-F1
#
_entry.id   AF-A0A943DJQ8-F1
#
_cell.length_a   1.000
_cell.length_b   1.000
_cell.length_c   1.000
_cell.angle_alpha   90.00
_cell.angle_beta   90.00
_cell.angle_gamma   90.00
#
_symmetry.space_group_name_H-M   'P 1'
#
loop_
_entity.id
_entity.type
_entity.pdbx_description
1 polymer ?
#
loop_
_entity_poly.entity_id
_entity_poly.type
_entity_poly.pdbx_seq_one_letter_code
_entity_poly.pdbx_strand_id
1 'polypeptide(L)'
;MRNNDTKKQRASSPAGGYCLQRTRRRLARLLWALFYLAVGLGAGALFISELLADKSGWDYMDYIVLAVSGGLCLGGLAAAVYEGYTNLRDFLFPAKSRLARSIRSQLPYPEEALDVRELFAMVDDDIREHGQWFDRVAVGKRWIFGDDVSAIERVRIVFGRDEMIRRHVNGRTQIARIVELCIMDDRHQVQRTGLRDARKLKPLLECIQLRCPDVPVLNYEDSFTDYNTMNEEEWQQVLRDFRLQRSQRERSRQTEL
;
A
#
# COMPACT_ATOMS: atom_id res chain seq x y z
N MET A 1 -16.96 -21.28 5.79
CA MET A 1 -16.24 -21.04 7.07
C MET A 1 -16.51 -19.62 7.54
N ARG A 2 -17.16 -19.42 8.69
CA ARG A 2 -17.45 -18.08 9.24
C ARG A 2 -16.13 -17.48 9.73
N ASN A 3 -15.67 -16.40 9.10
CA ASN A 3 -14.33 -15.86 9.29
C ASN A 3 -14.20 -15.16 10.67
N ASN A 4 -13.51 -15.79 11.63
CA ASN A 4 -13.34 -15.29 13.01
C ASN A 4 -12.71 -13.88 13.06
N ASP A 5 -11.89 -13.54 12.06
CA ASP A 5 -11.27 -12.22 11.94
C ASP A 5 -12.31 -11.12 11.73
N THR A 6 -13.39 -11.42 11.02
CA THR A 6 -14.47 -10.45 10.77
C THR A 6 -15.22 -10.12 12.07
N LYS A 7 -15.44 -11.11 12.94
CA LYS A 7 -16.05 -10.87 14.26
C LYS A 7 -15.15 -10.05 15.16
N LYS A 8 -13.84 -10.37 15.21
CA LYS A 8 -12.87 -9.66 16.03
C LYS A 8 -12.75 -8.19 15.60
N GLN A 9 -12.68 -7.93 14.29
CA GLN A 9 -12.53 -6.57 13.75
C GLN A 9 -13.82 -5.74 13.89
N ARG A 10 -15.00 -6.35 13.71
CA ARG A 10 -16.29 -5.67 13.96
C ARG A 10 -16.47 -5.29 15.43
N ALA A 11 -16.07 -6.17 16.35
CA ALA A 11 -16.10 -5.86 17.79
C ALA A 11 -15.12 -4.74 18.18
N SER A 12 -14.03 -4.58 17.43
CA SER A 12 -13.04 -3.53 17.64
C SER A 12 -13.20 -2.32 16.72
N SER A 13 -14.40 -2.06 16.18
CA SER A 13 -14.62 -0.93 15.26
C SER A 13 -14.16 0.37 15.95
N PRO A 14 -13.09 1.04 15.46
CA PRO A 14 -12.50 2.16 16.19
C PRO A 14 -13.44 3.36 16.20
N ALA A 15 -13.45 4.13 17.30
CA ALA A 15 -14.24 5.36 17.42
C ALA A 15 -13.94 6.44 16.34
N GLY A 16 -12.86 6.28 15.57
CA GLY A 16 -12.50 7.15 14.43
C GLY A 16 -12.62 6.50 13.05
N GLY A 17 -13.15 5.28 12.91
CA GLY A 17 -13.23 4.60 11.61
C GLY A 17 -11.92 3.92 11.17
N TYR A 18 -12.02 2.99 10.22
CA TYR A 18 -10.89 2.15 9.78
C TYR A 18 -9.90 2.96 8.94
N CYS A 19 -10.39 3.88 8.10
CA CYS A 19 -9.57 4.78 7.29
C CYS A 19 -8.65 5.68 8.14
N LEU A 20 -9.17 6.30 9.21
CA LEU A 20 -8.35 7.12 10.11
C LEU A 20 -7.37 6.28 10.94
N GLN A 21 -7.75 5.07 11.36
CA GLN A 21 -6.82 4.20 12.06
C GLN A 21 -5.66 3.77 11.16
N ARG A 22 -5.91 3.51 9.87
CA ARG A 22 -4.86 3.10 8.91
C ARG A 22 -3.86 4.22 8.64
N THR A 23 -4.35 5.45 8.47
CA THR A 23 -3.48 6.63 8.36
C THR A 23 -2.71 6.87 9.65
N ARG A 24 -3.34 6.71 10.83
CA ARG A 24 -2.67 6.82 12.13
C ARG A 24 -1.59 5.76 12.35
N ARG A 25 -1.79 4.51 11.92
CA ARG A 25 -0.77 3.47 12.08
C ARG A 25 0.49 3.74 11.26
N ARG A 26 0.41 4.59 10.22
CA ARG A 26 1.58 5.12 9.53
C ARG A 26 2.35 6.17 10.37
N LEU A 27 1.77 6.77 11.42
CA LEU A 27 2.56 7.61 12.36
C LEU A 27 3.66 6.81 13.07
N ALA A 28 3.55 5.49 13.20
CA ALA A 28 4.68 4.70 13.72
C ALA A 28 5.92 4.81 12.81
N ARG A 29 5.77 5.23 11.54
CA ARG A 29 6.90 5.60 10.68
C ARG A 29 7.51 6.97 11.01
N LEU A 30 6.81 7.86 11.71
CA LEU A 30 7.44 9.07 12.25
C LEU A 30 8.51 8.73 13.29
N LEU A 31 8.42 7.58 13.97
CA LEU A 31 9.50 7.10 14.83
C LEU A 31 10.77 6.78 14.02
N TRP A 32 10.62 6.29 12.79
CA TRP A 32 11.75 6.09 11.87
C TRP A 32 12.29 7.43 11.36
N ALA A 33 11.42 8.39 11.04
CA ALA A 33 11.87 9.75 10.70
C ALA A 33 12.64 10.42 11.85
N LEU A 34 12.18 10.27 13.09
CA LEU A 34 12.88 10.74 14.30
C LEU A 34 14.21 10.00 14.49
N PHE A 35 14.24 8.69 14.22
CA PHE A 35 15.46 7.90 14.25
C PHE A 35 16.49 8.40 13.22
N TYR A 36 16.08 8.66 11.97
CA TYR A 36 16.95 9.24 10.94
C TYR A 36 17.45 10.64 11.33
N LEU A 37 16.59 11.44 11.97
CA LEU A 37 16.98 12.74 12.50
C LEU A 37 18.03 12.61 13.62
N ALA A 38 17.85 11.67 14.55
CA ALA A 38 18.79 11.40 15.62
C ALA A 38 20.15 10.91 15.08
N VAL A 39 20.13 10.02 14.08
CA VAL A 39 21.35 9.56 13.39
C VAL A 39 22.04 10.72 12.66
N GLY A 40 21.28 11.57 11.96
CA GLY A 40 21.81 12.75 11.28
C GLY A 40 22.45 13.75 12.24
N LEU A 41 21.79 14.04 13.37
CA LEU A 41 22.33 14.93 14.41
C LEU A 41 23.56 14.32 15.10
N GLY A 42 23.56 13.02 15.38
CA GLY A 42 24.71 12.32 15.97
C GLY A 42 25.92 12.31 15.04
N ALA A 43 25.72 11.98 13.77
CA ALA A 43 26.76 12.04 12.74
C ALA A 43 27.25 13.47 12.51
N GLY A 44 26.36 14.46 12.56
CA GLY A 44 26.71 15.88 12.47
C GLY A 44 27.55 16.38 13.64
N ALA A 45 27.27 15.93 14.86
CA ALA A 45 28.09 16.26 16.03
C ALA A 45 29.52 15.69 15.91
N LEU A 46 29.65 14.44 15.45
CA LEU A 46 30.94 13.82 15.16
C LEU A 46 31.69 14.58 14.06
N PHE A 47 31.02 14.91 12.96
CA PHE A 47 31.58 15.70 11.87
C PHE A 47 32.12 17.05 12.35
N ILE A 48 31.35 17.79 13.16
CA ILE A 48 31.80 19.08 13.72
C ILE A 48 33.00 18.88 14.66
N SER A 49 32.99 17.84 15.49
CA SER A 49 34.10 17.56 16.41
C SER A 49 35.40 17.23 15.68
N GLU A 50 35.33 16.49 14.57
CA GLU A 50 36.48 16.21 13.72
C GLU A 50 36.91 17.43 12.91
N LEU A 51 35.97 18.25 12.45
CA LEU A 51 36.29 19.46 11.69
C LEU A 51 37.09 20.47 12.54
N LEU A 52 36.77 20.54 13.83
CA LEU A 52 37.43 21.38 14.84
C LEU A 52 38.68 20.75 15.46
N ALA A 53 38.89 19.44 15.28
CA ALA A 53 40.07 18.76 15.79
C ALA A 53 41.35 19.22 15.08
N ASP A 54 42.45 19.22 15.82
CA ASP A 54 43.77 19.49 15.25
C ASP A 54 44.14 18.40 14.23
N LYS A 55 44.61 18.82 13.06
CA LYS A 55 44.87 17.95 11.90
C LYS A 55 46.32 17.51 11.78
N SER A 56 47.16 17.91 12.74
CA SER A 56 48.60 17.69 12.74
C SER A 56 49.02 16.20 12.84
N GLY A 57 48.11 15.30 13.25
CA GLY A 57 48.38 13.87 13.44
C GLY A 57 47.36 12.90 12.82
N TRP A 58 46.60 13.33 11.81
CA TRP A 58 45.55 12.50 11.22
C TRP A 58 46.09 11.33 10.41
N ASP A 59 45.51 10.16 10.64
CA ASP A 59 45.68 8.98 9.79
C ASP A 59 44.63 8.95 8.67
N TYR A 60 44.85 8.12 7.65
CA TYR A 60 43.92 7.94 6.53
C TYR A 60 42.50 7.56 7.00
N MET A 61 42.39 6.82 8.11
CA MET A 61 41.11 6.44 8.71
C MET A 61 40.32 7.64 9.24
N ASP A 62 40.98 8.68 9.74
CA ASP A 62 40.32 9.88 10.27
C ASP A 62 39.65 10.68 9.14
N TYR A 63 40.28 10.74 7.97
CA TYR A 63 39.67 11.34 6.77
C TYR A 63 38.45 10.55 6.26
N ILE A 64 38.48 9.21 6.37
CA ILE A 64 37.32 8.38 6.04
C ILE A 64 36.17 8.67 7.02
N VAL A 65 36.46 8.76 8.32
CA VAL A 65 35.42 9.02 9.32
C VAL A 65 34.78 10.38 9.09
N LEU A 66 35.57 11.41 8.75
CA LEU A 66 35.07 12.74 8.40
C LEU A 66 34.15 12.72 7.16
N ALA A 67 34.54 12.01 6.11
CA ALA A 67 33.74 11.91 4.90
C ALA A 67 32.42 11.15 5.14
N VAL A 68 32.48 10.06 5.90
CA VAL A 68 31.31 9.22 6.22
C VAL A 68 30.36 9.94 7.18
N SER A 69 30.88 10.62 8.20
CA SER A 69 30.08 11.37 9.19
C SER A 69 29.37 12.57 8.53
N GLY A 70 30.06 13.30 7.65
CA GLY A 70 29.47 14.37 6.85
C GLY A 70 28.37 13.87 5.88
N GLY A 71 28.63 12.76 5.19
CA GLY A 71 27.66 12.12 4.30
C GLY A 71 26.41 11.62 5.03
N LEU A 72 26.59 10.97 6.20
CA LEU A 72 25.49 10.51 7.05
C LEU A 72 24.68 11.67 7.64
N CYS A 73 25.33 12.78 8.00
CA CYS A 73 24.66 13.98 8.49
C CYS A 73 23.72 14.55 7.42
N LEU A 74 24.25 14.82 6.21
CA LEU A 74 23.47 15.38 5.11
C LEU A 74 22.36 14.43 4.64
N GLY A 75 22.69 13.15 4.45
CA GLY A 75 21.72 12.13 4.04
C GLY A 75 20.62 11.91 5.08
N GLY A 76 21.00 11.83 6.36
CA GLY A 76 20.08 11.66 7.48
C GLY A 76 19.13 12.85 7.64
N LEU A 77 19.63 14.08 7.55
CA LEU A 77 18.81 15.29 7.61
C LEU A 77 17.85 15.39 6.41
N ALA A 78 18.32 15.15 5.18
CA ALA A 78 17.47 15.18 4.00
C ALA A 78 16.35 14.13 4.06
N ALA A 79 16.68 12.90 4.47
CA ALA A 79 15.71 11.83 4.67
C ALA A 79 14.71 12.17 5.78
N ALA A 80 15.18 12.71 6.91
CA ALA A 80 14.33 13.11 8.03
C ALA A 80 13.37 14.25 7.65
N VAL A 81 13.83 15.24 6.88
CA VAL A 81 12.97 16.33 6.38
C VAL A 81 11.94 15.78 5.39
N TYR A 82 12.33 14.91 4.46
CA TYR A 82 11.42 14.32 3.48
C TYR A 82 10.35 13.43 4.14
N GLU A 83 10.75 12.48 4.99
CA GLU A 83 9.82 11.61 5.70
C GLU A 83 8.99 12.40 6.73
N GLY A 84 9.59 13.34 7.44
CA GLY A 84 8.90 14.20 8.39
C GLY A 84 7.83 15.06 7.72
N TYR A 85 8.18 15.73 6.62
CA TYR A 85 7.23 16.56 5.87
C TYR A 85 6.07 15.74 5.31
N THR A 86 6.34 14.61 4.67
CA THR A 86 5.30 13.76 4.07
C THR A 86 4.35 13.19 5.14
N ASN A 87 4.88 12.69 6.25
CA ASN A 87 4.08 12.12 7.33
C ASN A 87 3.33 13.19 8.15
N LEU A 88 3.94 14.35 8.41
CA LEU A 88 3.29 15.46 9.12
C LEU A 88 2.20 16.11 8.26
N ARG A 89 2.44 16.24 6.94
CA ARG A 89 1.42 16.65 5.96
C ARG A 89 0.24 15.69 5.97
N ASP A 90 0.48 14.39 5.98
CA ASP A 90 -0.57 13.37 6.01
C ASP A 90 -1.37 13.38 7.33
N PHE A 91 -0.77 13.82 8.44
CA PHE A 91 -1.44 13.98 9.73
C PHE A 91 -2.29 15.26 9.81
N LEU A 92 -1.70 16.41 9.44
CA LEU A 92 -2.37 17.71 9.50
C LEU A 92 -3.45 17.85 8.42
N PHE A 93 -3.25 17.21 7.27
CA PHE A 93 -4.19 17.21 6.15
C PHE A 93 -4.45 15.77 5.70
N PRO A 94 -5.35 15.01 6.38
CA PRO A 94 -5.75 13.68 5.93
C PRO A 94 -6.30 13.70 4.49
N ALA A 95 -6.77 14.87 4.01
CA ALA A 95 -7.15 15.15 2.62
C ALA A 95 -6.06 14.86 1.59
N LYS A 96 -4.80 15.05 1.97
CA LYS A 96 -3.65 14.88 1.09
C LYS A 96 -3.04 13.48 1.20
N SER A 97 -3.50 12.67 2.15
CA SER A 97 -3.02 11.30 2.38
C SER A 97 -3.21 10.42 1.15
N ARG A 98 -2.29 9.45 0.98
CA ARG A 98 -2.35 8.48 -0.13
C ARG A 98 -3.69 7.74 -0.18
N LEU A 99 -4.28 7.43 0.98
CA LEU A 99 -5.57 6.74 1.10
C LEU A 99 -6.73 7.62 0.60
N ALA A 100 -6.79 8.88 1.01
CA ALA A 100 -7.80 9.83 0.52
C ALA A 100 -7.65 10.06 -0.98
N ARG A 101 -6.41 10.16 -1.47
CA ARG A 101 -6.12 10.31 -2.90
C ARG A 101 -6.56 9.09 -3.72
N SER A 102 -6.35 7.87 -3.21
CA SER A 102 -6.78 6.67 -3.92
C SER A 102 -8.31 6.66 -4.08
N ILE A 103 -9.06 6.96 -3.02
CA ILE A 103 -10.54 7.03 -3.06
C ILE A 103 -11.00 8.14 -4.01
N ARG A 104 -10.50 9.37 -3.84
CA ARG A 104 -10.93 10.54 -4.62
C ARG A 104 -10.68 10.37 -6.10
N SER A 105 -9.54 9.78 -6.48
CA SER A 105 -9.20 9.55 -7.89
C SER A 105 -10.16 8.60 -8.61
N GLN A 106 -10.93 7.80 -7.86
CA GLN A 106 -11.86 6.82 -8.39
C GLN A 106 -13.30 7.34 -8.49
N LEU A 107 -13.58 8.53 -7.96
CA LEU A 107 -14.91 9.15 -8.03
C LEU A 107 -15.14 9.87 -9.36
N PRO A 108 -16.41 9.96 -9.83
CA PRO A 108 -16.74 10.65 -11.09
C PRO A 108 -16.33 12.12 -11.13
N TYR A 109 -16.41 12.83 -9.98
CA TYR A 109 -16.06 14.24 -9.83
C TYR A 109 -15.00 14.41 -8.74
N PRO A 110 -13.71 14.27 -9.07
CA PRO A 110 -12.63 14.34 -8.08
C PRO A 110 -12.37 15.75 -7.54
N GLU A 111 -12.73 16.79 -8.30
CA GLU A 111 -12.50 18.22 -7.99
C GLU A 111 -13.64 18.84 -7.15
N GLU A 112 -14.88 18.35 -7.28
CA GLU A 112 -16.00 18.68 -6.38
C GLU A 112 -15.82 17.93 -5.06
N ALA A 113 -14.92 18.47 -4.23
CA ALA A 113 -14.38 17.78 -3.08
C ALA A 113 -15.43 17.59 -1.97
N LEU A 114 -16.04 16.40 -1.90
CA LEU A 114 -16.54 15.81 -0.65
C LEU A 114 -15.46 15.97 0.42
N ASP A 115 -15.87 16.33 1.64
CA ASP A 115 -14.93 16.43 2.77
C ASP A 115 -14.29 15.05 3.01
N VAL A 116 -13.05 15.06 3.47
CA VAL A 116 -12.28 13.82 3.71
C VAL A 116 -13.00 12.89 4.67
N ARG A 117 -13.71 13.49 5.65
CA ARG A 117 -14.51 12.73 6.61
C ARG A 117 -15.63 11.98 5.92
N GLU A 118 -16.31 12.60 4.96
CA GLU A 118 -17.38 11.97 4.19
C GLU A 118 -16.83 10.88 3.24
N LEU A 119 -15.68 11.13 2.61
CA LEU A 119 -14.99 10.13 1.80
C LEU A 119 -14.61 8.89 2.61
N PHE A 120 -14.05 9.09 3.80
CA PHE A 120 -13.69 7.99 4.68
C PHE A 120 -14.92 7.31 5.29
N ALA A 121 -15.94 8.07 5.67
CA ALA A 121 -17.21 7.53 6.17
C ALA A 121 -17.85 6.60 5.13
N MET A 122 -17.91 7.00 3.86
CA MET A 122 -18.45 6.16 2.78
C MET A 122 -17.75 4.80 2.67
N VAL A 123 -16.42 4.76 2.81
CA VAL A 123 -15.66 3.50 2.78
C VAL A 123 -15.86 2.74 4.09
N ASP A 124 -15.75 3.42 5.23
CA ASP A 124 -15.89 2.83 6.55
C ASP A 124 -17.30 2.21 6.75
N ASP A 125 -18.34 2.83 6.22
CA ASP A 125 -19.72 2.35 6.28
C ASP A 125 -19.90 1.06 5.46
N ASP A 126 -19.40 1.03 4.22
CA ASP A 126 -19.40 -0.19 3.39
C ASP A 126 -18.64 -1.34 4.06
N ILE A 127 -17.47 -1.05 4.64
CA ILE A 127 -16.67 -2.06 5.33
C ILE A 127 -17.33 -2.49 6.66
N ARG A 128 -18.01 -1.59 7.37
CA ARG A 128 -18.70 -1.92 8.62
C ARG A 128 -19.89 -2.84 8.36
N GLU A 129 -20.70 -2.54 7.36
CA GLU A 129 -21.90 -3.30 7.03
C GLU A 129 -21.58 -4.60 6.30
N HIS A 130 -20.75 -4.53 5.26
CA HIS A 130 -20.54 -5.63 4.31
C HIS A 130 -19.15 -6.24 4.35
N GLY A 131 -18.20 -5.63 5.08
CA GLY A 131 -16.80 -6.02 5.09
C GLY A 131 -16.56 -7.42 5.64
N GLN A 132 -15.84 -8.23 4.85
CA GLN A 132 -15.20 -9.48 5.26
C GLN A 132 -13.69 -9.26 5.38
N TRP A 133 -13.13 -9.57 6.55
CA TRP A 133 -11.73 -9.27 6.86
C TRP A 133 -10.81 -10.48 6.61
N PHE A 134 -9.70 -10.24 5.92
CA PHE A 134 -8.63 -11.21 5.67
C PHE A 134 -7.30 -10.58 6.05
N ASP A 135 -6.76 -10.96 7.21
CA ASP A 135 -5.62 -10.29 7.85
C ASP A 135 -5.87 -8.78 8.02
N ARG A 136 -5.32 -7.96 7.12
CA ARG A 136 -5.38 -6.50 7.15
C ARG A 136 -6.13 -5.89 5.96
N VAL A 137 -6.74 -6.72 5.13
CA VAL A 137 -7.57 -6.37 3.97
C VAL A 137 -9.03 -6.64 4.29
N ALA A 138 -9.93 -5.75 3.91
CA ALA A 138 -11.37 -5.97 4.00
C ALA A 138 -12.02 -5.87 2.63
N VAL A 139 -12.91 -6.80 2.32
CA VAL A 139 -13.71 -6.80 1.08
C VAL A 139 -15.15 -6.44 1.45
N GLY A 140 -15.58 -5.24 1.08
CA GLY A 140 -16.95 -4.74 1.25
C GLY A 140 -17.87 -5.12 0.09
N LYS A 141 -18.92 -4.34 -0.11
CA LYS A 141 -19.82 -4.46 -1.27
C LYS A 141 -19.36 -3.55 -2.40
N ARG A 142 -18.84 -2.36 -2.07
CA ARG A 142 -18.39 -1.35 -3.03
C ARG A 142 -16.87 -1.19 -3.03
N TRP A 143 -16.21 -1.44 -1.92
CA TRP A 143 -14.80 -1.14 -1.73
C TRP A 143 -14.00 -2.37 -1.29
N ILE A 144 -12.77 -2.47 -1.80
CA ILE A 144 -11.71 -3.31 -1.24
C ILE A 144 -10.77 -2.38 -0.48
N PHE A 145 -10.67 -2.60 0.82
CA PHE A 145 -9.88 -1.78 1.74
C PHE A 145 -8.58 -2.49 2.10
N GLY A 146 -7.44 -1.87 1.80
CA GLY A 146 -6.11 -2.40 2.08
C GLY A 146 -5.13 -1.32 2.57
N ASP A 147 -3.93 -1.30 2.00
CA ASP A 147 -3.00 -0.17 2.19
C ASP A 147 -3.45 1.08 1.40
N ASP A 148 -4.10 0.84 0.27
CA ASP A 148 -4.89 1.78 -0.53
C ASP A 148 -6.32 1.24 -0.62
N VAL A 149 -7.26 2.01 -1.18
CA VAL A 149 -8.66 1.58 -1.37
C VAL A 149 -8.97 1.46 -2.85
N SER A 150 -9.58 0.35 -3.27
CA SER A 150 -10.04 0.12 -4.64
C SER A 150 -11.56 -0.02 -4.70
N ALA A 151 -12.21 0.67 -5.62
CA ALA A 151 -13.62 0.49 -5.96
C ALA A 151 -13.78 -0.81 -6.72
N ILE A 152 -14.67 -1.68 -6.26
CA ILE A 152 -14.96 -2.98 -6.87
C ILE A 152 -15.31 -2.86 -8.35
N GLU A 153 -16.07 -1.83 -8.73
CA GLU A 153 -16.49 -1.58 -10.11
C GLU A 153 -15.33 -1.25 -11.08
N ARG A 154 -14.21 -0.75 -10.54
CA ARG A 154 -13.03 -0.34 -11.31
C ARG A 154 -11.98 -1.43 -11.41
N VAL A 155 -12.08 -2.48 -10.59
CA VAL A 155 -11.16 -3.60 -10.65
C VAL A 155 -11.25 -4.25 -12.03
N ARG A 156 -10.09 -4.50 -12.65
CA ARG A 156 -9.98 -5.21 -13.92
C ARG A 156 -9.22 -6.51 -13.76
N ILE A 157 -8.14 -6.53 -12.99
CA ILE A 157 -7.34 -7.73 -12.76
C ILE A 157 -6.91 -7.78 -11.30
N VAL A 158 -6.90 -8.98 -10.73
CA VAL A 158 -6.41 -9.23 -9.38
C VAL A 158 -5.29 -10.25 -9.44
N PHE A 159 -4.18 -9.99 -8.76
CA PHE A 159 -3.07 -10.92 -8.66
C PHE A 159 -2.82 -11.32 -7.22
N GLY A 160 -2.65 -12.61 -7.00
CA GLY A 160 -2.09 -13.16 -5.76
C GLY A 160 -0.59 -13.31 -5.88
N ARG A 161 0.17 -12.73 -4.94
CA ARG A 161 1.61 -12.94 -4.84
C ARG A 161 1.94 -13.70 -3.57
N ASP A 162 2.57 -14.85 -3.69
CA ASP A 162 3.08 -15.65 -2.57
C ASP A 162 4.44 -16.24 -2.94
N GLU A 163 5.49 -15.43 -2.79
CA GLU A 163 6.84 -15.76 -3.21
C GLU A 163 7.77 -15.97 -2.01
N MET A 164 8.68 -16.95 -2.10
CA MET A 164 9.78 -17.11 -1.15
C MET A 164 11.09 -16.61 -1.78
N ILE A 165 11.50 -15.40 -1.42
CA ILE A 165 12.78 -14.83 -1.84
C ILE A 165 13.90 -15.40 -0.98
N ARG A 166 14.87 -16.03 -1.62
CA ARG A 166 16.12 -16.47 -0.98
C ARG A 166 17.19 -15.41 -1.24
N ARG A 167 17.71 -14.79 -0.18
CA ARG A 167 18.87 -13.89 -0.24
C ARG A 167 20.06 -14.57 0.40
N HIS A 168 21.19 -14.59 -0.30
CA HIS A 168 22.44 -15.07 0.27
C HIS A 168 23.23 -13.86 0.79
N VAL A 169 23.42 -13.77 2.10
CA VAL A 169 24.16 -12.68 2.76
C VAL A 169 25.13 -13.30 3.75
N ASN A 170 26.42 -12.97 3.63
CA ASN A 170 27.50 -13.43 4.51
C ASN A 170 27.50 -14.95 4.75
N GLY A 171 27.39 -15.75 3.69
CA GLY A 171 27.42 -17.22 3.78
C GLY A 171 26.16 -17.86 4.36
N ARG A 172 25.13 -17.08 4.70
CA ARG A 172 23.83 -17.57 5.20
C ARG A 172 22.72 -17.28 4.21
N THR A 173 21.89 -18.28 3.96
CA THR A 173 20.66 -18.13 3.16
C THR A 173 19.55 -17.60 4.05
N GLN A 174 19.13 -16.36 3.83
CA GLN A 174 17.92 -15.78 4.41
C GLN A 174 16.74 -16.06 3.48
N ILE A 175 15.64 -16.58 4.03
CA ILE A 175 14.40 -16.80 3.30
C ILE A 175 13.40 -15.75 3.78
N ALA A 176 12.98 -14.87 2.87
CA ALA A 176 11.92 -13.90 3.10
C ALA A 176 10.70 -14.32 2.28
N ARG A 177 9.52 -14.36 2.89
CA ARG A 177 8.26 -14.66 2.18
C ARG A 177 7.51 -13.35 1.93
N ILE A 178 7.16 -13.11 0.67
CA ILE A 178 6.34 -11.98 0.25
C ILE A 178 4.94 -12.50 -0.03
N VAL A 179 3.96 -11.97 0.69
CA VAL A 179 2.54 -12.27 0.49
C VAL A 179 1.81 -10.96 0.21
N GLU A 180 1.30 -10.78 -1.01
CA GLU A 180 0.67 -9.52 -1.43
C GLU A 180 -0.59 -9.78 -2.26
N LEU A 181 -1.57 -8.90 -2.09
CA LEU A 181 -2.67 -8.69 -3.03
C LEU A 181 -2.31 -7.54 -3.94
N CYS A 182 -2.33 -7.75 -5.25
CA CYS A 182 -2.18 -6.70 -6.24
C CYS A 182 -3.48 -6.54 -7.02
N ILE A 183 -3.96 -5.31 -7.16
CA ILE A 183 -5.18 -4.95 -7.90
C ILE A 183 -4.78 -3.99 -9.00
N MET A 184 -5.19 -4.28 -10.23
CA MET A 184 -5.06 -3.38 -11.37
C MET A 184 -6.46 -2.85 -11.73
N ASP A 185 -6.58 -1.53 -11.76
CA ASP A 185 -7.83 -0.84 -12.08
C ASP A 185 -7.95 -0.48 -13.56
N ASP A 186 -9.10 0.06 -13.95
CA ASP A 186 -9.41 0.47 -15.32
C ASP A 186 -8.49 1.55 -15.90
N ARG A 187 -7.78 2.29 -15.05
CA ARG A 187 -6.82 3.34 -15.42
C ARG A 187 -5.40 2.80 -15.49
N HIS A 188 -5.24 1.47 -15.53
CA HIS A 188 -3.96 0.76 -15.52
C HIS A 188 -3.11 1.06 -14.28
N GLN A 189 -3.73 1.49 -13.17
CA GLN A 189 -3.02 1.75 -11.91
C GLN A 189 -2.96 0.49 -11.06
N VAL A 190 -1.76 0.21 -10.54
CA VAL A 190 -1.53 -0.95 -9.66
C VAL A 190 -1.55 -0.52 -8.19
N GLN A 191 -2.43 -1.15 -7.43
CA GLN A 191 -2.50 -1.04 -5.97
C GLN A 191 -1.99 -2.34 -5.35
N ARG A 192 -1.10 -2.24 -4.35
CA ARG A 192 -0.52 -3.39 -3.67
C ARG A 192 -0.80 -3.31 -2.18
N THR A 193 -1.25 -4.42 -1.60
CA THR A 193 -1.41 -4.54 -0.15
C THR A 193 -0.75 -5.81 0.33
N GLY A 194 0.24 -5.67 1.22
CA GLY A 194 0.92 -6.81 1.83
C GLY A 194 0.05 -7.48 2.89
N LEU A 195 0.12 -8.81 2.97
CA LEU A 195 -0.47 -9.63 4.03
C LEU A 195 0.62 -10.13 4.99
N ARG A 196 0.25 -10.38 6.24
CA ARG A 196 1.12 -10.99 7.26
C ARG A 196 0.99 -12.51 7.25
N ASP A 197 -0.19 -13.01 6.97
CA ASP A 197 -0.51 -14.44 6.96
C ASP A 197 -0.80 -14.92 5.54
N ALA A 198 0.08 -15.77 5.02
CA ALA A 198 -0.05 -16.39 3.70
C ALA A 198 -1.36 -17.18 3.53
N ARG A 199 -1.86 -17.79 4.62
CA ARG A 199 -3.07 -18.62 4.59
C ARG A 199 -4.33 -17.81 4.30
N LYS A 200 -4.26 -16.48 4.43
CA LYS A 200 -5.37 -15.56 4.16
C LYS A 200 -5.44 -15.11 2.71
N LEU A 201 -4.39 -15.28 1.92
CA LEU A 201 -4.36 -14.83 0.53
C LEU A 201 -5.38 -15.56 -0.33
N LYS A 202 -5.40 -16.89 -0.30
CA LYS A 202 -6.35 -17.68 -1.11
C LYS A 202 -7.82 -17.38 -0.75
N PRO A 203 -8.25 -17.40 0.52
CA PRO A 203 -9.61 -17.02 0.89
C PRO A 203 -9.98 -15.58 0.52
N LEU A 204 -9.01 -14.66 0.56
CA LEU A 204 -9.21 -13.28 0.13
C LEU A 204 -9.49 -13.21 -1.38
N LEU A 205 -8.69 -13.90 -2.20
CA LEU A 205 -8.88 -13.97 -3.65
C LEU A 205 -10.24 -14.59 -4.00
N GLU A 206 -10.61 -15.68 -3.35
CA GLU A 206 -11.93 -16.31 -3.53
C GLU A 206 -13.08 -15.35 -3.16
N CYS A 207 -12.93 -14.60 -2.07
CA CYS A 207 -13.92 -13.58 -1.68
C CYS A 207 -14.05 -12.48 -2.73
N ILE A 208 -12.92 -12.00 -3.29
CA ILE A 208 -12.92 -11.02 -4.36
C ILE A 208 -13.56 -11.60 -5.62
N GLN A 209 -13.25 -12.84 -6.00
CA GLN A 209 -13.88 -13.50 -7.16
C GLN A 209 -15.39 -13.61 -7.00
N LEU A 210 -15.89 -13.89 -5.78
CA LEU A 210 -17.33 -13.93 -5.52
C LEU A 210 -17.99 -12.55 -5.64
N ARG A 211 -17.27 -11.47 -5.31
CA ARG A 211 -17.77 -10.09 -5.46
C ARG A 211 -17.65 -9.57 -6.89
N CYS A 212 -16.59 -9.98 -7.59
CA CYS A 212 -16.21 -9.52 -8.92
C CYS A 212 -16.00 -10.72 -9.85
N PRO A 213 -17.04 -11.49 -10.22
CA PRO A 213 -16.83 -12.73 -10.95
C PRO A 213 -16.30 -12.54 -12.37
N ASP A 214 -16.38 -11.31 -12.92
CA ASP A 214 -15.85 -10.95 -14.27
C ASP A 214 -14.36 -10.64 -14.25
N VAL A 215 -13.78 -10.47 -13.05
CA VAL A 215 -12.38 -10.10 -12.90
C VAL A 215 -11.54 -11.38 -12.90
N PRO A 216 -10.55 -11.51 -13.79
CA PRO A 216 -9.57 -12.59 -13.69
C PRO A 216 -8.72 -12.44 -12.43
N VAL A 217 -8.58 -13.55 -11.71
CA VAL A 217 -7.60 -13.74 -10.63
C VAL A 217 -6.42 -14.53 -11.19
N LEU A 218 -5.26 -13.89 -11.24
CA LEU A 218 -4.05 -14.42 -11.85
C LEU A 218 -2.94 -14.59 -10.81
N ASN A 219 -1.93 -15.39 -11.16
CA ASN A 219 -0.70 -15.45 -10.39
C ASN A 219 0.15 -14.21 -10.71
N TYR A 220 0.72 -13.59 -9.67
CA TYR A 220 1.62 -12.47 -9.85
C TYR A 220 2.87 -12.85 -10.65
N GLU A 221 3.51 -13.98 -10.35
CA GLU A 221 4.79 -14.36 -10.95
C GLU A 221 4.66 -14.60 -12.47
N ASP A 222 3.57 -15.23 -12.88
CA ASP A 222 3.37 -15.67 -14.27
C ASP A 222 2.84 -14.58 -15.19
N SER A 223 2.10 -13.60 -14.67
CA SER A 223 1.31 -12.69 -15.53
C SER A 223 1.46 -11.22 -15.18
N PHE A 224 1.96 -10.86 -13.99
CA PHE A 224 1.95 -9.45 -13.58
C PHE A 224 2.76 -8.56 -14.53
N THR A 225 3.96 -9.01 -14.93
CA THR A 225 4.85 -8.22 -15.79
C THR A 225 4.17 -7.90 -17.11
N ASP A 226 3.60 -8.90 -17.77
CA ASP A 226 2.95 -8.75 -19.08
C ASP A 226 1.88 -7.66 -19.04
N TYR A 227 0.95 -7.76 -18.08
CA TYR A 227 -0.11 -6.75 -17.93
C TYR A 227 0.44 -5.39 -17.50
N ASN A 228 1.45 -5.34 -16.64
CA ASN A 228 2.00 -4.08 -16.14
C ASN A 228 2.82 -3.32 -17.19
N THR A 229 3.33 -4.00 -18.22
CA THR A 229 4.07 -3.38 -19.33
C THR A 229 3.23 -3.13 -20.58
N MET A 230 1.94 -3.50 -20.56
CA MET A 230 1.04 -3.25 -21.69
C MET A 230 1.01 -1.77 -22.06
N ASN A 231 0.97 -1.51 -23.36
CA ASN A 231 0.71 -0.18 -23.85
C ASN A 231 -0.79 0.17 -23.74
N GLU A 232 -1.13 1.42 -24.05
CA GLU A 232 -2.53 1.88 -23.97
C GLU A 232 -3.46 1.10 -24.91
N GLU A 233 -3.02 0.74 -26.12
CA GLU A 233 -3.86 0.03 -27.10
C GLU A 233 -4.20 -1.39 -26.65
N GLU A 234 -3.21 -2.12 -26.13
CA GLU A 234 -3.36 -3.44 -25.53
C GLU A 234 -4.27 -3.37 -24.30
N TRP A 235 -4.08 -2.37 -23.45
CA TRP A 235 -4.95 -2.16 -22.28
C TRP A 235 -6.41 -1.87 -22.69
N GLN A 236 -6.62 -1.08 -23.74
CA GLN A 236 -7.97 -0.82 -24.28
C GLN A 236 -8.62 -2.08 -24.86
N GLN A 237 -7.86 -3.07 -25.33
CA GLN A 237 -8.40 -4.38 -25.72
C GLN A 237 -8.89 -5.15 -24.49
N VAL A 238 -8.08 -5.22 -23.42
CA VAL A 238 -8.48 -5.83 -22.14
C VAL A 238 -9.77 -5.20 -21.59
N LEU A 239 -9.90 -3.87 -21.65
CA LEU A 239 -11.11 -3.17 -21.22
C LEU A 239 -12.33 -3.45 -22.11
N ARG A 240 -12.13 -3.71 -23.40
CA ARG A 240 -13.21 -4.13 -24.32
C ARG A 240 -13.67 -5.54 -24.00
N ASP A 241 -12.75 -6.48 -23.84
CA ASP A 241 -13.05 -7.87 -23.53
C ASP A 241 -13.78 -8.00 -22.20
N PHE A 242 -13.35 -7.24 -21.18
CA PHE A 242 -14.02 -7.18 -19.90
C PHE A 242 -15.48 -6.70 -20.02
N ARG A 243 -15.74 -5.65 -20.81
CA ARG A 243 -17.10 -5.14 -21.06
C ARG A 243 -17.95 -6.18 -21.80
N LEU A 244 -17.38 -6.88 -22.77
CA LEU A 244 -18.07 -7.92 -23.51
C LEU A 244 -18.47 -9.08 -22.60
N GLN A 245 -17.53 -9.63 -21.82
CA GLN A 245 -17.80 -10.73 -20.88
C GLN A 245 -18.89 -10.37 -19.88
N ARG A 246 -18.81 -9.17 -19.30
CA ARG A 246 -19.82 -8.68 -18.36
C ARG A 246 -21.20 -8.56 -19.01
N SER A 247 -21.28 -7.99 -20.21
CA SER A 247 -22.55 -7.86 -20.94
C SER A 247 -23.17 -9.21 -21.29
N GLN A 248 -22.35 -10.20 -21.66
CA GLN A 248 -22.81 -11.55 -21.95
C GLN A 248 -23.40 -12.22 -20.72
N ARG A 249 -22.73 -12.10 -19.57
CA ARG A 249 -23.22 -12.65 -18.31
C ARG A 249 -24.52 -11.98 -17.84
N GLU A 250 -24.61 -10.66 -17.94
CA GLU A 250 -25.83 -9.93 -17.60
C GLU A 250 -27.01 -10.38 -18.47
N ARG A 251 -26.77 -10.62 -19.77
CA ARG A 251 -27.78 -11.21 -20.68
C ARG A 251 -28.16 -12.63 -20.29
N SER A 252 -27.18 -13.51 -20.01
CA SER A 252 -27.46 -14.89 -19.59
C SER A 252 -28.33 -14.94 -18.32
N ARG A 253 -28.06 -14.08 -17.34
CA ARG A 253 -28.87 -13.98 -16.11
C ARG A 253 -30.30 -13.48 -16.36
N GLN A 254 -30.51 -12.61 -17.36
CA GLN A 254 -31.86 -12.13 -17.70
C GLN A 254 -32.69 -13.21 -18.41
N THR A 255 -32.05 -14.12 -19.15
CA THR A 255 -32.73 -15.22 -19.82
C THR A 255 -33.12 -16.36 -18.87
N GLU A 256 -32.45 -16.47 -17.72
CA GLU A 256 -32.71 -17.49 -16.69
C GLU A 256 -33.78 -17.09 -15.65
N LEU A 257 -34.27 -15.84 -15.70
CA LEU A 257 -35.33 -15.30 -14.83
C LEU A 257 -36.68 -15.25 -15.56
#